data_AF-A0A329ZPF6-F1
#
_entry.id   AF-A0A329ZPF6-F1
#
_cell.length_a   1.000
_cell.length_b   1.000
_cell.length_c   1.000
_cell.angle_alpha   90.00
_cell.angle_beta   90.00
_cell.angle_gamma   90.00
#
_symmetry.space_group_name_H-M   'P 1'
#
loop_
_entity.id
_entity.type
_entity.pdbx_description
1 polymer ?
#
loop_
_entity_poly.entity_id
_entity_poly.type
_entity_poly.pdbx_seq_one_letter_code
_entity_poly.pdbx_strand_id
1 'polypeptide(L)'
;MYKKELDSLLSRPNKPHAYLLYGASDFYINFYGDKIARLLSLELDGAQVQNFYFEECDIGYIEGLLSQKSLFGDKTLLRLKLDKKLDKKSCDLLLNALANNQENALIIEFFASHTRTTTQYTQDSRAFATNFKSTKLSVAEVRFFEPTLSESIQILSQRCLELKIAVQTQDLRYILELQNNNLAIAFKELEKLCIGATSQETKHISSQEVQFLCEGTATFSIEELNCAIMQKKNLTKIVRAIYEEGIEEVVLIREIGRFFYQLFLFFCYIKTVGTPNTMEILGFNPPKHIVERHSSFCIRLKESDYAEIFDLLNQWHVDCISGKSPHPLTTLIKIQAMVS
;
A
#
# COMPACT_ATOMS: atom_id res chain seq x y z
N MET A 1 -9.04 14.35 19.11
CA MET A 1 -7.78 15.10 18.80
C MET A 1 -7.26 14.66 17.43
N TYR A 2 -6.22 15.30 16.88
CA TYR A 2 -5.62 14.87 15.61
C TYR A 2 -4.21 14.31 15.82
N LYS A 3 -3.61 13.83 14.71
CA LYS A 3 -2.30 13.17 14.69
C LYS A 3 -1.21 13.99 15.39
N LYS A 4 -1.13 15.30 15.13
CA LYS A 4 -0.07 16.17 15.70
C LYS A 4 -0.17 16.26 17.22
N GLU A 5 -1.38 16.38 17.76
CA GLU A 5 -1.61 16.35 19.20
C GLU A 5 -1.26 14.97 19.80
N LEU A 6 -1.60 13.89 19.10
CA LEU A 6 -1.21 12.53 19.50
C LEU A 6 0.31 12.37 19.54
N ASP A 7 1.04 12.80 18.51
CA ASP A 7 2.51 12.72 18.49
C ASP A 7 3.13 13.46 19.68
N SER A 8 2.64 14.66 19.99
CA SER A 8 3.08 15.42 21.17
C SER A 8 2.70 14.76 22.50
N LEU A 9 1.60 14.00 22.53
CA LEU A 9 1.15 13.29 23.72
C LEU A 9 1.99 12.03 23.95
N LEU A 10 2.32 11.29 22.90
CA LEU A 10 3.16 10.09 22.97
C LEU A 10 4.62 10.39 23.32
N SER A 11 5.11 11.62 23.11
CA SER A 11 6.45 12.04 23.50
C SER A 11 6.59 12.41 24.98
N ARG A 12 5.48 12.47 25.73
CA ARG A 12 5.48 12.86 27.15
C ARG A 12 5.47 11.63 28.07
N PRO A 13 6.00 11.76 29.30
CA PRO A 13 5.75 10.77 30.36
C PRO A 13 4.25 10.80 30.77
N ASN A 14 3.75 9.71 31.32
CA ASN A 14 2.35 9.51 31.76
C ASN A 14 1.34 9.55 30.60
N LYS A 15 1.40 8.54 29.74
CA LYS A 15 0.49 8.42 28.60
C LYS A 15 -0.90 7.98 29.09
N PRO A 16 -2.00 8.37 28.42
CA PRO A 16 -3.30 7.75 28.62
C PRO A 16 -3.20 6.23 28.49
N HIS A 17 -4.05 5.49 29.21
CA HIS A 17 -4.14 4.03 29.10
C HIS A 17 -5.35 3.57 28.30
N ALA A 18 -6.14 4.51 27.76
CA ALA A 18 -7.30 4.22 26.94
C ALA A 18 -7.26 5.07 25.67
N TYR A 19 -7.26 4.41 24.51
CA TYR A 19 -7.23 5.04 23.20
C TYR A 19 -8.41 4.63 22.33
N LEU A 20 -8.97 5.59 21.60
CA LEU A 20 -9.87 5.36 20.48
C LEU A 20 -9.23 5.97 19.22
N LEU A 21 -8.91 5.13 18.26
CA LEU A 21 -8.28 5.47 16.99
C LEU A 21 -9.28 5.21 15.87
N TYR A 22 -9.58 6.24 15.07
CA TYR A 22 -10.56 6.13 13.98
C TYR A 22 -10.29 7.19 12.91
N GLY A 23 -11.00 7.16 11.79
CA GLY A 23 -10.94 8.21 10.79
C GLY A 23 -10.84 7.68 9.37
N ALA A 24 -10.39 8.54 8.45
CA ALA A 24 -10.34 8.21 7.03
C ALA A 24 -9.18 7.27 6.65
N SER A 25 -8.10 7.25 7.44
CA SER A 25 -6.88 6.53 7.09
C SER A 25 -6.70 5.26 7.91
N ASP A 26 -7.01 4.11 7.30
CA ASP A 26 -6.79 2.79 7.91
C ASP A 26 -5.31 2.53 8.20
N PHE A 27 -4.42 3.08 7.37
CA PHE A 27 -2.98 3.01 7.60
C PHE A 27 -2.62 3.66 8.94
N TYR A 28 -3.06 4.88 9.20
CA TYR A 28 -2.73 5.55 10.46
C TYR A 28 -3.36 4.87 11.67
N ILE A 29 -4.59 4.37 11.55
CA ILE A 29 -5.24 3.62 12.65
C ILE A 29 -4.35 2.44 13.06
N ASN A 30 -3.93 1.62 12.10
CA ASN A 30 -3.06 0.47 12.37
C ASN A 30 -1.67 0.90 12.86
N PHE A 31 -1.03 1.85 12.15
CA PHE A 31 0.33 2.31 12.44
C PHE A 31 0.45 2.90 13.85
N TYR A 32 -0.48 3.77 14.24
CA TYR A 32 -0.48 4.34 15.59
C TYR A 32 -0.94 3.33 16.64
N GLY A 33 -1.87 2.44 16.30
CA GLY A 33 -2.24 1.33 17.17
C GLY A 33 -1.05 0.46 17.57
N ASP A 34 -0.23 0.05 16.59
CA ASP A 34 1.00 -0.70 16.83
C ASP A 34 2.02 0.12 17.63
N LYS A 35 2.19 1.40 17.29
CA LYS A 35 3.14 2.31 17.98
C LYS A 35 2.76 2.48 19.45
N ILE A 36 1.48 2.72 19.73
CA ILE A 36 0.95 2.89 21.09
C ILE A 36 1.07 1.58 21.86
N ALA A 37 0.70 0.44 21.25
CA ALA A 37 0.82 -0.86 21.89
C ALA A 37 2.26 -1.17 22.32
N ARG A 38 3.25 -0.90 21.45
CA ARG A 38 4.68 -1.05 21.80
C ARG A 38 5.09 -0.15 22.95
N LEU A 39 4.68 1.14 22.93
CA LEU A 39 5.02 2.08 23.98
C LEU A 39 4.41 1.69 25.34
N LEU A 40 3.15 1.28 25.36
CA LEU A 40 2.47 0.87 26.58
C LEU A 40 2.98 -0.48 27.10
N SER A 41 3.27 -1.44 26.23
CA SER A 41 3.86 -2.72 26.64
C SER A 41 5.20 -2.52 27.37
N LEU A 42 6.03 -1.58 26.91
CA LEU A 42 7.27 -1.21 27.60
C LEU A 42 7.03 -0.51 28.95
N GLU A 43 6.00 0.34 29.04
CA GLU A 43 5.60 1.04 30.28
C GLU A 43 4.99 0.07 31.31
N LEU A 44 4.39 -1.02 30.83
CA LEU A 44 3.71 -2.03 31.63
C LEU A 44 4.58 -3.29 31.81
N ASP A 45 5.89 -3.13 32.02
CA ASP A 45 6.85 -4.22 32.30
C ASP A 45 6.82 -5.40 31.32
N GLY A 46 6.58 -5.13 30.03
CA GLY A 46 6.51 -6.15 28.99
C GLY A 46 5.15 -6.85 28.88
N ALA A 47 4.07 -6.20 29.35
CA ALA A 47 2.70 -6.69 29.24
C ALA A 47 2.39 -7.28 27.86
N GLN A 48 1.81 -8.48 27.84
CA GLN A 48 1.40 -9.14 26.62
C GLN A 48 0.23 -8.38 25.98
N VAL A 49 0.36 -8.09 24.68
CA VAL A 49 -0.71 -7.49 23.87
C VAL A 49 -1.70 -8.59 23.46
N GLN A 50 -2.92 -8.53 23.97
CA GLN A 50 -4.00 -9.40 23.52
C GLN A 50 -4.85 -8.68 22.48
N ASN A 51 -4.97 -9.26 21.29
CA ASN A 51 -5.71 -8.69 20.17
C ASN A 51 -7.06 -9.39 20.02
N PHE A 52 -8.12 -8.60 19.86
CA PHE A 52 -9.47 -9.08 19.56
C PHE A 52 -9.93 -8.46 18.26
N TYR A 53 -10.55 -9.27 17.39
CA TYR A 53 -10.90 -8.86 16.04
C TYR A 53 -12.41 -8.96 15.81
N PHE A 54 -12.99 -7.83 15.42
CA PHE A 54 -14.35 -7.69 14.88
C PHE A 54 -15.41 -8.41 15.74
N GLU A 55 -15.92 -9.54 15.26
CA GLU A 55 -17.02 -10.29 15.89
C GLU A 55 -16.58 -11.11 17.11
N GLU A 56 -15.27 -11.27 17.34
CA GLU A 56 -14.70 -11.96 18.50
C GLU A 56 -14.76 -11.12 19.79
N CYS A 57 -15.19 -9.85 19.69
CA CYS A 57 -15.23 -8.93 20.83
C CYS A 57 -16.45 -9.18 21.73
N ASP A 58 -16.33 -10.11 22.67
CA ASP A 58 -17.25 -10.21 23.82
C ASP A 58 -16.88 -9.15 24.87
N ILE A 59 -17.73 -8.14 25.01
CA ILE A 59 -17.50 -7.01 25.91
C ILE A 59 -17.49 -7.43 27.39
N GLY A 60 -18.27 -8.44 27.78
CA GLY A 60 -18.27 -8.94 29.15
C GLY A 60 -16.97 -9.65 29.49
N TYR A 61 -16.44 -10.43 28.54
CA TYR A 61 -15.13 -11.06 28.69
C TYR A 61 -13.99 -10.03 28.76
N ILE A 62 -13.99 -9.04 27.85
CA ILE A 62 -13.00 -7.96 27.81
C ILE A 62 -13.02 -7.15 29.12
N GLU A 63 -14.21 -6.84 29.66
CA GLU A 63 -14.32 -6.17 30.94
C GLU A 63 -13.74 -7.00 32.09
N GLY A 64 -14.03 -8.30 32.12
CA GLY A 64 -13.47 -9.20 33.12
C GLY A 64 -11.94 -9.17 33.12
N LEU A 65 -11.32 -9.18 31.93
CA LEU A 65 -9.86 -9.05 31.79
C LEU A 65 -9.34 -7.71 32.31
N LEU A 66 -10.02 -6.60 32.01
CA LEU A 66 -9.62 -5.27 32.47
C LEU A 66 -9.80 -5.08 33.99
N SER A 67 -10.83 -5.71 34.56
CA SER A 67 -11.17 -5.61 35.99
C SER A 67 -10.33 -6.52 36.89
N GLN A 68 -9.75 -7.60 36.34
CA GLN A 68 -8.88 -8.49 37.09
C GLN A 68 -7.60 -7.77 37.51
N LYS A 69 -7.39 -7.64 38.82
CA LYS A 69 -6.09 -7.30 39.41
C LYS A 69 -5.25 -8.57 39.41
N SER A 70 -4.14 -8.58 38.68
CA SER A 70 -3.28 -9.76 38.70
C SER A 70 -2.67 -9.94 40.09
N LEU A 71 -2.90 -11.11 40.69
CA LEU A 71 -2.28 -11.54 41.94
C LEU A 71 -0.77 -11.79 41.78
N PHE A 72 -0.30 -11.89 40.53
CA PHE A 72 1.09 -12.15 40.17
C PHE A 72 1.76 -11.00 39.38
N GLY A 73 1.08 -9.85 39.23
CA GLY A 73 1.61 -8.67 38.54
C GLY A 73 1.44 -8.65 37.01
N ASP A 74 0.66 -9.57 36.44
CA ASP A 74 0.34 -9.58 35.01
C ASP A 74 -0.54 -8.38 34.63
N LYS A 75 0.11 -7.36 34.07
CA LYS A 75 -0.52 -6.20 33.44
C LYS A 75 -1.08 -6.60 32.08
N THR A 76 -2.28 -6.17 31.78
CA THR A 76 -2.98 -6.55 30.55
C THR A 76 -3.11 -5.36 29.61
N LEU A 77 -2.65 -5.54 28.37
CA LEU A 77 -2.83 -4.58 27.28
C LEU A 77 -3.76 -5.19 26.22
N LEU A 78 -4.99 -4.68 26.16
CA LEU A 78 -6.00 -5.13 25.21
C LEU A 78 -6.03 -4.23 23.98
N ARG A 79 -6.10 -4.84 22.81
CA ARG A 79 -6.23 -4.16 21.53
C ARG A 79 -7.43 -4.71 20.77
N LEU A 80 -8.44 -3.87 20.58
CA LEU A 80 -9.70 -4.23 19.92
C LEU A 80 -9.73 -3.61 18.52
N LYS A 81 -9.85 -4.44 17.48
CA LYS A 81 -10.12 -3.98 16.11
C LYS A 81 -11.59 -4.15 15.81
N LEU A 82 -12.31 -3.05 15.60
CA LEU A 82 -13.76 -3.03 15.46
C LEU A 82 -14.16 -2.42 14.12
N ASP A 83 -15.23 -2.92 13.53
CA ASP A 83 -15.92 -2.30 12.38
C ASP A 83 -17.37 -1.87 12.72
N LYS A 84 -17.80 -2.18 13.96
CA LYS A 84 -19.07 -1.75 14.57
C LYS A 84 -18.76 -0.91 15.81
N LYS A 85 -19.44 0.23 15.95
CA LYS A 85 -19.27 1.10 17.12
C LYS A 85 -19.79 0.41 18.37
N LEU A 86 -19.11 0.64 19.51
CA LEU A 86 -19.67 0.28 20.80
C LEU A 86 -20.77 1.28 21.21
N ASP A 87 -21.77 0.78 21.90
CA ASP A 87 -22.77 1.64 22.51
C ASP A 87 -22.20 2.34 23.76
N LYS A 88 -22.97 3.27 24.32
CA LYS A 88 -22.54 4.03 25.50
C LYS A 88 -22.33 3.12 26.72
N LYS A 89 -23.19 2.12 26.92
CA LYS A 89 -23.11 1.21 28.07
C LYS A 89 -21.81 0.39 28.03
N SER A 90 -21.47 -0.16 26.87
CA SER A 90 -20.21 -0.88 26.65
C SER A 90 -18.99 0.01 26.85
N CYS A 91 -19.00 1.25 26.33
CA CYS A 91 -17.91 2.20 26.56
C CYS A 91 -17.73 2.53 28.05
N ASP A 92 -18.82 2.88 28.74
CA ASP A 92 -18.80 3.21 30.17
C ASP A 92 -18.30 2.02 30.99
N LEU A 93 -18.71 0.80 30.65
CA LEU A 93 -18.33 -0.42 31.34
C LEU A 93 -16.81 -0.69 31.21
N LEU A 94 -16.25 -0.61 29.99
CA LEU A 94 -14.80 -0.80 29.77
C LEU A 94 -13.95 0.31 30.41
N LEU A 95 -14.38 1.58 30.29
CA LEU A 95 -13.63 2.71 30.85
C LEU A 95 -13.68 2.74 32.38
N ASN A 96 -14.77 2.29 33.00
CA ASN A 96 -14.84 2.18 34.46
C ASN A 96 -13.97 1.04 34.99
N ALA A 97 -13.89 -0.10 34.29
CA ALA A 97 -12.98 -1.19 34.63
C ALA A 97 -11.52 -0.70 34.67
N LEU A 98 -11.08 -0.01 33.60
CA LEU A 98 -9.75 0.61 33.55
C LEU A 98 -9.53 1.69 34.61
N ALA A 99 -10.54 2.51 34.90
CA ALA A 99 -10.41 3.53 35.94
C ALA A 99 -10.14 2.91 37.33
N ASN A 100 -10.69 1.72 37.58
CA ASN A 100 -10.48 0.96 38.82
C ASN A 100 -9.18 0.14 38.82
N ASN A 101 -8.63 -0.15 37.65
CA ASN A 101 -7.37 -0.86 37.47
C ASN A 101 -6.51 -0.24 36.36
N GLN A 102 -5.78 0.81 36.71
CA GLN A 102 -4.95 1.58 35.77
C GLN A 102 -3.63 0.87 35.42
N GLU A 103 -3.37 -0.33 35.97
CA GLU A 103 -2.24 -1.16 35.53
C GLU A 103 -2.52 -1.84 34.19
N ASN A 104 -3.77 -1.80 33.73
CA ASN A 104 -4.19 -2.29 32.43
C ASN A 104 -4.35 -1.15 31.42
N ALA A 105 -4.34 -1.48 30.14
CA ALA A 105 -4.53 -0.55 29.05
C ALA A 105 -5.41 -1.11 27.93
N LEU A 106 -6.05 -0.20 27.20
CA LEU A 106 -7.00 -0.49 26.12
C LEU A 106 -6.74 0.40 24.92
N ILE A 107 -6.64 -0.22 23.76
CA ILE A 107 -6.58 0.45 22.46
C ILE A 107 -7.76 -0.05 21.63
N ILE A 108 -8.61 0.87 21.18
CA ILE A 108 -9.70 0.59 20.25
C ILE A 108 -9.34 1.19 18.89
N GLU A 109 -9.29 0.35 17.87
CA GLU A 109 -9.14 0.71 16.47
C GLU A 109 -10.47 0.50 15.75
N PHE A 110 -11.09 1.61 15.33
CA PHE A 110 -12.41 1.58 14.70
C PHE A 110 -12.32 1.88 13.20
N PHE A 111 -12.52 0.84 12.39
CA PHE A 111 -12.42 0.84 10.93
C PHE A 111 -13.79 1.00 10.25
N ALA A 112 -13.78 1.45 9.00
CA ALA A 112 -14.97 1.45 8.17
C ALA A 112 -15.31 0.02 7.73
N SER A 113 -16.52 -0.45 8.06
CA SER A 113 -17.02 -1.74 7.56
C SER A 113 -17.35 -1.65 6.06
N HIS A 114 -17.07 -2.72 5.30
CA HIS A 114 -17.42 -2.80 3.87
C HIS A 114 -18.93 -2.68 3.61
N THR A 115 -19.76 -2.89 4.63
CA THR A 115 -21.22 -2.82 4.55
C THR A 115 -21.78 -1.42 4.85
N ARG A 116 -20.92 -0.48 5.29
CA ARG A 116 -21.31 0.86 5.71
C ARG A 116 -20.84 1.89 4.67
N THR A 117 -21.70 2.85 4.37
CA THR A 117 -21.30 4.01 3.57
C THR A 117 -20.37 4.94 4.36
N THR A 118 -19.56 5.75 3.67
CA THR A 118 -18.69 6.76 4.31
C THR A 118 -19.46 7.71 5.24
N THR A 119 -20.69 8.07 4.87
CA THR A 119 -21.57 8.93 5.69
C THR A 119 -21.97 8.23 6.99
N GLN A 120 -22.38 6.96 6.92
CA GLN A 120 -22.74 6.16 8.09
C GLN A 120 -21.53 5.98 9.01
N TYR A 121 -20.37 5.60 8.46
CA TYR A 121 -19.14 5.50 9.24
C TYR A 121 -18.79 6.81 9.94
N THR A 122 -18.89 7.95 9.24
CA THR A 122 -18.64 9.27 9.83
C THR A 122 -19.60 9.60 10.98
N GLN A 123 -20.88 9.24 10.86
CA GLN A 123 -21.85 9.41 11.94
C GLN A 123 -21.53 8.51 13.13
N ASP A 124 -21.22 7.24 12.87
CA ASP A 124 -20.85 6.27 13.89
C ASP A 124 -19.58 6.67 14.64
N SER A 125 -18.55 7.14 13.93
CA SER A 125 -17.32 7.66 14.53
C SER A 125 -17.59 8.83 15.49
N ARG A 126 -18.49 9.76 15.13
CA ARG A 126 -18.86 10.88 16.03
C ARG A 126 -19.59 10.38 17.27
N ALA A 127 -20.53 9.45 17.09
CA ALA A 127 -21.24 8.83 18.21
C ALA A 127 -20.28 8.06 19.14
N PHE A 128 -19.36 7.29 18.57
CA PHE A 128 -18.37 6.52 19.32
C PHE A 128 -17.41 7.44 20.10
N ALA A 129 -16.88 8.47 19.44
CA ALA A 129 -16.04 9.47 20.11
C ALA A 129 -16.76 10.20 21.25
N THR A 130 -18.08 10.43 21.12
CA THR A 130 -18.90 11.03 22.19
C THR A 130 -19.09 10.07 23.37
N ASN A 131 -19.28 8.78 23.08
CA ASN A 131 -19.44 7.74 24.10
C ASN A 131 -18.12 7.40 24.81
N PHE A 132 -16.97 7.54 24.15
CA PHE A 132 -15.66 7.19 24.68
C PHE A 132 -15.02 8.35 25.45
N LYS A 133 -15.64 8.74 26.56
CA LYS A 133 -15.16 9.79 27.48
C LYS A 133 -15.25 9.32 28.92
N SER A 134 -14.26 9.68 29.75
CA SER A 134 -14.26 9.38 31.18
C SER A 134 -13.78 10.58 31.97
N THR A 135 -14.37 10.80 33.15
CA THR A 135 -13.91 11.81 34.13
C THR A 135 -12.94 11.23 35.16
N LYS A 136 -12.82 9.89 35.23
CA LYS A 136 -11.99 9.17 36.21
C LYS A 136 -10.69 8.63 35.61
N LEU A 137 -10.59 8.60 34.29
CA LEU A 137 -9.47 8.05 33.53
C LEU A 137 -9.07 9.02 32.42
N SER A 138 -7.77 9.21 32.22
CA SER A 138 -7.26 9.92 31.06
C SER A 138 -7.47 9.08 29.80
N VAL A 139 -8.22 9.62 28.84
CA VAL A 139 -8.52 8.94 27.57
C VAL A 139 -8.02 9.78 26.38
N ALA A 140 -7.50 9.12 25.36
CA ALA A 140 -7.13 9.74 24.10
C ALA A 140 -8.03 9.26 22.96
N GLU A 141 -8.85 10.16 22.44
CA GLU A 141 -9.66 9.94 21.24
C GLU A 141 -9.00 10.68 20.08
N VAL A 142 -8.68 9.98 18.99
CA VAL A 142 -7.86 10.48 17.88
C VAL A 142 -8.54 10.18 16.54
N ARG A 143 -8.78 11.24 15.77
CA ARG A 143 -9.27 11.15 14.40
C ARG A 143 -8.12 11.32 13.41
N PHE A 144 -7.94 10.33 12.55
CA PHE A 144 -6.98 10.36 11.45
C PHE A 144 -7.62 10.81 10.14
N PHE A 145 -6.83 11.55 9.36
CA PHE A 145 -7.10 11.88 7.96
C PHE A 145 -6.05 11.17 7.10
N GLU A 146 -6.27 11.12 5.78
CA GLU A 146 -5.27 10.53 4.90
C GLU A 146 -3.93 11.29 4.97
N PRO A 147 -2.80 10.58 4.95
CA PRO A 147 -1.49 11.19 4.97
C PRO A 147 -1.30 12.05 3.72
N THR A 148 -0.76 13.24 3.91
CA THR A 148 -0.25 14.02 2.79
C THR A 148 0.98 13.34 2.17
N LEU A 149 1.32 13.66 0.92
CA LEU A 149 2.55 13.16 0.29
C LEU A 149 3.78 13.38 1.18
N SER A 150 3.90 14.56 1.80
CA SER A 150 5.02 14.86 2.69
C SER A 150 5.04 13.95 3.91
N GLU A 151 3.89 13.66 4.51
CA GLU A 151 3.81 12.76 5.66
C GLU A 151 4.09 11.32 5.26
N SER A 152 3.58 10.86 4.11
CA SER A 152 3.88 9.53 3.56
C SER A 152 5.39 9.34 3.39
N ILE A 153 6.08 10.32 2.80
CA ILE A 153 7.53 10.27 2.63
C ILE A 153 8.28 10.29 3.96
N GLN A 154 7.82 11.07 4.94
CA GLN A 154 8.41 11.05 6.30
C GLN A 154 8.26 9.69 6.97
N ILE A 155 7.09 9.04 6.83
CA ILE A 155 6.82 7.71 7.38
C ILE A 155 7.70 6.66 6.71
N LEU A 156 7.82 6.69 5.38
CA LEU A 156 8.71 5.80 4.65
C LEU A 156 10.18 6.03 5.04
N SER A 157 10.58 7.29 5.23
CA SER A 157 11.93 7.63 5.71
C SER A 157 12.20 7.08 7.11
N GLN A 158 11.20 7.18 8.01
CA GLN A 158 11.29 6.58 9.34
C GLN A 158 11.41 5.05 9.26
N ARG A 159 10.63 4.41 8.38
CA ARG A 159 10.72 2.97 8.15
C ARG A 159 12.09 2.54 7.61
N CYS A 160 12.70 3.34 6.74
CA CYS A 160 14.08 3.08 6.29
C CYS A 160 15.08 3.07 7.46
N LEU A 161 14.95 4.00 8.41
CA LEU A 161 15.78 3.99 9.62
C LEU A 161 15.56 2.73 10.46
N GLU A 162 14.31 2.29 10.64
CA GLU A 162 13.98 1.05 11.35
C GLU A 162 14.59 -0.20 10.66
N LEU A 163 14.57 -0.21 9.33
CA LEU A 163 15.12 -1.28 8.49
C LEU A 163 16.64 -1.17 8.28
N LYS A 164 17.29 -0.13 8.84
CA LYS A 164 18.72 0.18 8.64
C LYS A 164 19.10 0.28 7.16
N ILE A 165 18.25 0.88 6.34
CA ILE A 165 18.52 1.20 4.94
C ILE A 165 18.52 2.71 4.73
N ALA A 166 19.33 3.19 3.79
CA ALA A 166 19.34 4.58 3.36
C ALA A 166 18.87 4.67 1.92
N VAL A 167 17.70 5.28 1.72
CA VAL A 167 17.05 5.47 0.41
C VAL A 167 16.86 6.96 0.18
N GLN A 168 17.13 7.46 -1.02
CA GLN A 168 16.96 8.88 -1.31
C GLN A 168 15.48 9.26 -1.35
N THR A 169 15.16 10.51 -0.99
CA THR A 169 13.77 11.00 -0.96
C THR A 169 13.06 10.85 -2.31
N GLN A 170 13.77 11.02 -3.42
CA GLN A 170 13.20 10.84 -4.77
C GLN A 170 12.80 9.38 -5.03
N ASP A 171 13.60 8.43 -4.54
CA ASP A 171 13.31 7.00 -4.70
C ASP A 171 12.14 6.57 -3.80
N LEU A 172 12.01 7.15 -2.61
CA LEU A 172 10.83 6.94 -1.76
C LEU A 172 9.54 7.46 -2.39
N ARG A 173 9.60 8.59 -3.10
CA ARG A 173 8.47 9.10 -3.89
C ARG A 173 8.12 8.14 -5.01
N TYR A 174 9.13 7.69 -5.74
CA TYR A 174 8.95 6.75 -6.82
C TYR A 174 8.35 5.41 -6.36
N ILE A 175 8.82 4.83 -5.24
CA ILE A 175 8.21 3.63 -4.64
C ILE A 175 6.74 3.87 -4.29
N LEU A 176 6.41 5.02 -3.71
CA LEU A 176 5.04 5.36 -3.36
C LEU A 176 4.15 5.52 -4.61
N GLU A 177 4.67 6.14 -5.67
CA GLU A 177 4.00 6.30 -6.96
C GLU A 177 3.76 4.94 -7.64
N LEU A 178 4.74 4.04 -7.64
CA LEU A 178 4.62 2.67 -8.15
C LEU A 178 3.45 1.92 -7.49
N GLN A 179 3.19 2.18 -6.20
CA GLN A 179 2.10 1.57 -5.45
C GLN A 179 0.80 2.38 -5.50
N ASN A 180 0.61 3.25 -6.50
CA ASN A 180 -0.57 4.12 -6.65
C ASN A 180 -0.83 5.00 -5.43
N ASN A 181 0.22 5.49 -4.79
CA ASN A 181 0.17 6.23 -3.52
C ASN A 181 -0.42 5.46 -2.34
N ASN A 182 -0.52 4.13 -2.43
CA ASN A 182 -0.91 3.30 -1.31
C ASN A 182 0.27 3.18 -0.32
N LEU A 183 0.22 3.98 0.74
CA LEU A 183 1.26 4.02 1.76
C LEU A 183 1.47 2.68 2.46
N ALA A 184 0.40 1.90 2.69
CA ALA A 184 0.52 0.61 3.37
C ALA A 184 1.35 -0.39 2.54
N ILE A 185 1.13 -0.42 1.23
CA ILE A 185 1.89 -1.28 0.31
C ILE A 185 3.32 -0.77 0.19
N ALA A 186 3.52 0.54 -0.05
CA ALA A 186 4.85 1.14 -0.14
C ALA A 186 5.68 0.91 1.14
N PHE A 187 5.06 1.00 2.31
CA PHE A 187 5.70 0.75 3.60
C PHE A 187 6.23 -0.68 3.72
N LYS A 188 5.46 -1.66 3.26
CA LYS A 188 5.85 -3.08 3.23
C LYS A 188 6.91 -3.35 2.15
N GLU A 189 6.81 -2.66 1.01
CA GLU A 189 7.74 -2.82 -0.11
C GLU A 189 9.20 -2.51 0.28
N LEU A 190 9.41 -1.60 1.23
CA LEU A 190 10.74 -1.29 1.78
C LEU A 190 11.43 -2.51 2.41
N GLU A 191 10.68 -3.51 2.87
CA GLU A 191 11.25 -4.76 3.41
C GLU A 191 12.01 -5.57 2.35
N LYS A 192 11.70 -5.39 1.06
CA LYS A 192 12.48 -6.02 -0.02
C LYS A 192 13.88 -5.44 -0.14
N LEU A 193 14.06 -4.17 0.22
CA LEU A 193 15.33 -3.46 0.12
C LEU A 193 16.33 -3.87 1.22
N CYS A 194 15.82 -4.42 2.33
CA CYS A 194 16.65 -4.88 3.45
C CYS A 194 17.27 -6.26 3.22
N ILE A 195 17.00 -6.94 2.10
CA ILE A 195 17.66 -8.21 1.76
C ILE A 195 19.18 -7.98 1.68
N GLY A 196 19.93 -8.73 2.48
CA GLY A 196 21.39 -8.61 2.61
C GLY A 196 21.87 -7.50 3.55
N ALA A 197 20.97 -6.76 4.22
CA ALA A 197 21.37 -5.82 5.27
C ALA A 197 21.85 -6.59 6.50
N THR A 198 23.02 -6.21 7.03
CA THR A 198 23.57 -6.78 8.27
C THR A 198 23.17 -5.91 9.46
N SER A 199 23.21 -6.47 10.67
CA SER A 199 22.81 -5.76 11.89
C SER A 199 23.73 -4.60 12.27
N GLN A 200 24.90 -4.48 11.64
CA GLN A 200 25.98 -3.59 12.06
C GLN A 200 26.08 -2.29 11.25
N GLU A 201 25.56 -2.24 10.02
CA GLU A 201 25.73 -1.07 9.13
C GLU A 201 24.44 -0.69 8.40
N THR A 202 24.30 0.61 8.09
CA THR A 202 23.21 1.10 7.24
C THR A 202 23.51 0.79 5.78
N LYS A 203 22.66 -0.02 5.14
CA LYS A 203 22.79 -0.33 3.71
C LYS A 203 22.30 0.83 2.86
N HIS A 204 23.17 1.43 2.07
CA HIS A 204 22.76 2.41 1.07
C HIS A 204 22.14 1.71 -0.14
N ILE A 205 20.92 2.12 -0.50
CA ILE A 205 20.20 1.56 -1.64
C ILE A 205 20.30 2.56 -2.79
N SER A 206 20.81 2.11 -3.94
CA SER A 206 20.86 2.92 -5.15
C SER A 206 19.49 2.98 -5.84
N SER A 207 19.26 4.02 -6.64
CA SER A 207 18.03 4.14 -7.44
C SER A 207 17.85 2.98 -8.42
N GLN A 208 18.94 2.37 -8.90
CA GLN A 208 18.91 1.18 -9.74
C GLN A 208 18.40 -0.05 -8.99
N GLU A 209 18.86 -0.25 -7.75
CA GLU A 209 18.35 -1.33 -6.89
C GLU A 209 16.87 -1.13 -6.55
N VAL A 210 16.43 0.11 -6.33
CA VAL A 210 15.01 0.43 -6.10
C VAL A 210 14.18 0.05 -7.32
N GLN A 211 14.57 0.46 -8.53
CA GLN A 211 13.88 0.09 -9.77
C GLN A 211 13.81 -1.43 -9.92
N PHE A 212 14.94 -2.12 -9.77
CA PHE A 212 15.01 -3.57 -9.91
C PHE A 212 14.13 -4.33 -8.91
N LEU A 213 14.17 -3.96 -7.62
CA LEU A 213 13.48 -4.69 -6.55
C LEU A 213 11.99 -4.35 -6.44
N CYS A 214 11.59 -3.13 -6.83
CA CYS A 214 10.20 -2.65 -6.69
C CYS A 214 9.37 -2.75 -7.98
N GLU A 215 9.99 -2.73 -9.17
CA GLU A 215 9.27 -2.99 -10.43
C GLU A 215 9.18 -4.50 -10.72
N GLY A 216 10.08 -5.31 -10.16
CA GLY A 216 10.24 -6.72 -10.47
C GLY A 216 11.05 -6.93 -11.76
N THR A 217 11.94 -7.93 -11.74
CA THR A 217 12.77 -8.32 -12.90
C THR A 217 11.96 -8.48 -14.17
N ALA A 218 10.78 -9.10 -14.04
CA ALA A 218 9.90 -9.40 -15.16
C ALA A 218 9.29 -8.16 -15.82
N THR A 219 8.94 -7.12 -15.06
CA THR A 219 8.36 -5.91 -15.65
C THR A 219 9.43 -5.09 -16.36
N PHE A 220 10.67 -5.07 -15.85
CA PHE A 220 11.78 -4.39 -16.51
C PHE A 220 12.20 -5.08 -17.81
N SER A 221 12.32 -6.41 -17.82
CA SER A 221 12.70 -7.17 -19.01
C SER A 221 11.63 -7.09 -20.12
N ILE A 222 10.34 -7.07 -19.75
CA ILE A 222 9.24 -6.86 -20.71
C ILE A 222 9.18 -5.41 -21.22
N GLU A 223 9.46 -4.41 -20.38
CA GLU A 223 9.51 -3.02 -20.82
C GLU A 223 10.67 -2.76 -21.79
N GLU A 224 11.82 -3.39 -21.54
CA GLU A 224 12.95 -3.40 -22.48
C GLU A 224 12.54 -4.05 -23.81
N LEU A 225 11.82 -5.18 -23.77
CA LEU A 225 11.28 -5.83 -24.96
C LEU A 225 10.34 -4.90 -25.75
N ASN A 226 9.38 -4.25 -25.09
CA ASN A 226 8.44 -3.31 -25.71
C ASN A 226 9.18 -2.17 -26.41
N CYS A 227 10.19 -1.59 -25.76
CA CYS A 227 11.04 -0.57 -26.36
C CYS A 227 11.85 -1.13 -27.54
N ALA A 228 12.39 -2.34 -27.44
CA ALA A 228 13.16 -2.98 -28.50
C ALA A 228 12.30 -3.26 -29.75
N ILE A 229 11.03 -3.64 -29.57
CA ILE A 229 10.06 -3.78 -30.67
C ILE A 229 9.91 -2.43 -31.40
N MET A 230 9.58 -1.36 -30.67
CA MET A 230 9.37 -0.02 -31.26
C MET A 230 10.63 0.62 -31.87
N GLN A 231 11.81 0.13 -31.48
CA GLN A 231 13.11 0.59 -31.97
C GLN A 231 13.73 -0.33 -33.03
N LYS A 232 13.01 -1.36 -33.48
CA LYS A 232 13.52 -2.34 -34.47
C LYS A 232 14.83 -3.01 -34.04
N LYS A 233 15.04 -3.23 -32.73
CA LYS A 233 16.22 -3.89 -32.17
C LYS A 233 16.08 -5.42 -32.23
N ASN A 234 17.21 -6.14 -32.16
CA ASN A 234 17.20 -7.59 -32.11
C ASN A 234 16.52 -8.09 -30.82
N LEU A 235 15.46 -8.88 -30.96
CA LEU A 235 14.63 -9.34 -29.84
C LEU A 235 15.11 -10.65 -29.22
N THR A 236 15.94 -11.43 -29.92
CA THR A 236 16.25 -12.82 -29.56
C THR A 236 16.88 -12.95 -28.18
N LYS A 237 17.83 -12.06 -27.84
CA LYS A 237 18.49 -12.09 -26.53
C LYS A 237 17.55 -11.68 -25.39
N ILE A 238 16.71 -10.68 -25.62
CA ILE A 238 15.76 -10.15 -24.62
C ILE A 238 14.68 -11.19 -24.32
N VAL A 239 14.09 -11.77 -25.37
CA VAL A 239 13.08 -12.84 -25.24
C VAL A 239 13.68 -14.06 -24.52
N ARG A 240 14.93 -14.42 -24.81
CA ARG A 240 15.60 -15.52 -24.10
C ARG A 240 15.76 -15.23 -22.61
N ALA A 241 16.22 -14.02 -22.26
CA ALA A 241 16.38 -13.61 -20.86
C ALA A 241 15.04 -13.64 -20.11
N ILE A 242 13.95 -13.14 -20.72
CA ILE A 242 12.58 -13.20 -20.17
C ILE A 242 12.16 -14.65 -19.85
N TYR A 243 12.46 -15.60 -20.74
CA TYR A 243 12.16 -17.00 -20.50
C TYR A 243 13.07 -17.65 -19.43
N GLU A 244 14.34 -17.26 -19.38
CA GLU A 244 15.27 -17.70 -18.34
C GLU A 244 14.85 -17.18 -16.95
N GLU A 245 14.18 -16.03 -16.88
CA GLU A 245 13.54 -15.48 -15.67
C GLU A 245 12.27 -16.25 -15.26
N GLY A 246 11.80 -17.21 -16.07
CA GLY A 246 10.63 -18.03 -15.75
C GLY A 246 9.29 -17.32 -15.98
N ILE A 247 9.25 -16.27 -16.81
CA ILE A 247 8.03 -15.51 -17.09
C ILE A 247 7.09 -16.35 -17.96
N GLU A 248 5.86 -16.52 -17.49
CA GLU A 248 4.81 -17.19 -18.25
C GLU A 248 4.41 -16.41 -19.50
N GLU A 249 4.17 -17.11 -20.60
CA GLU A 249 3.80 -16.48 -21.88
C GLU A 249 2.51 -15.67 -21.80
N VAL A 250 1.55 -16.11 -20.99
CA VAL A 250 0.28 -15.38 -20.80
C VAL A 250 0.55 -14.01 -20.17
N VAL A 251 1.52 -13.92 -19.24
CA VAL A 251 1.94 -12.66 -18.62
C VAL A 251 2.62 -11.77 -19.66
N LEU A 252 3.53 -12.34 -20.47
CA LEU A 252 4.21 -11.63 -21.55
C LEU A 252 3.20 -11.02 -22.54
N ILE A 253 2.23 -11.80 -23.01
CA ILE A 253 1.19 -11.34 -23.95
C ILE A 253 0.38 -10.20 -23.35
N ARG A 254 -0.02 -10.32 -22.08
CA ARG A 254 -0.83 -9.31 -21.40
C ARG A 254 -0.09 -7.98 -21.28
N GLU A 255 1.18 -8.00 -20.87
CA GLU A 255 1.96 -6.78 -20.69
C GLU A 255 2.30 -6.10 -22.02
N ILE A 256 2.59 -6.88 -23.07
CA ILE A 256 2.77 -6.36 -24.44
C ILE A 256 1.45 -5.75 -24.95
N GLY A 257 0.33 -6.45 -24.75
CA GLY A 257 -1.00 -5.95 -25.11
C GLY A 257 -1.36 -4.65 -24.40
N ARG A 258 -1.05 -4.55 -23.10
CA ARG A 258 -1.23 -3.33 -22.32
C ARG A 258 -0.40 -2.17 -22.88
N PHE A 259 0.86 -2.42 -23.25
CA PHE A 259 1.73 -1.42 -23.86
C PHE A 259 1.15 -0.88 -25.17
N PHE A 260 0.75 -1.75 -26.11
CA PHE A 260 0.15 -1.32 -27.37
C PHE A 260 -1.22 -0.66 -27.18
N TYR A 261 -2.01 -1.09 -26.20
CA TYR A 261 -3.26 -0.43 -25.84
C TYR A 261 -3.04 1.00 -25.34
N GLN A 262 -2.05 1.22 -24.48
CA GLN A 262 -1.69 2.58 -24.06
C GLN A 262 -1.23 3.42 -25.26
N LEU A 263 -0.37 2.88 -26.13
CA LEU A 263 0.04 3.59 -27.34
C LEU A 263 -1.17 3.94 -28.24
N PHE A 264 -2.14 3.04 -28.37
CA PHE A 264 -3.37 3.29 -29.12
C PHE A 264 -4.22 4.42 -28.50
N LEU A 265 -4.35 4.46 -27.17
CA LEU A 265 -5.05 5.57 -26.49
C LEU A 265 -4.36 6.91 -26.74
N PHE A 266 -3.03 6.95 -26.65
CA PHE A 266 -2.23 8.14 -27.02
C PHE A 266 -2.46 8.52 -28.49
N PHE A 267 -2.42 7.55 -29.40
CA PHE A 267 -2.65 7.77 -30.84
C PHE A 267 -4.02 8.39 -31.09
N CYS A 268 -5.10 7.80 -30.55
CA CYS A 268 -6.47 8.29 -30.70
C CYS A 268 -6.62 9.70 -30.16
N TYR A 269 -6.10 9.97 -28.97
CA TYR A 269 -6.20 11.28 -28.34
C TYR A 269 -5.43 12.36 -29.11
N ILE A 270 -4.19 12.06 -29.53
CA ILE A 270 -3.38 12.99 -30.34
C ILE A 270 -4.05 13.27 -31.68
N LYS A 271 -4.66 12.26 -32.31
CA LYS A 271 -5.41 12.41 -33.57
C LYS A 271 -6.65 13.29 -33.45
N THR A 272 -7.34 13.28 -32.31
CA THR A 272 -8.59 14.03 -32.11
C THR A 272 -8.37 15.41 -31.48
N VAL A 273 -7.43 15.54 -30.54
CA VAL A 273 -7.22 16.73 -29.71
C VAL A 273 -5.87 17.42 -29.97
N GLY A 274 -4.90 16.73 -30.58
CA GLY A 274 -3.60 17.28 -30.95
C GLY A 274 -2.51 17.03 -29.91
N THR A 275 -2.64 17.62 -28.72
CA THR A 275 -1.62 17.46 -27.65
C THR A 275 -2.05 16.43 -26.62
N PRO A 276 -1.17 15.49 -26.22
CA PRO A 276 -1.53 14.43 -25.26
C PRO A 276 -1.84 15.00 -23.87
N ASN A 277 -2.94 14.54 -23.27
CA ASN A 277 -3.29 14.78 -21.87
C ASN A 277 -3.35 13.44 -21.11
N THR A 278 -2.35 13.16 -20.28
CA THR A 278 -2.22 11.87 -19.58
C THR A 278 -3.34 11.59 -18.58
N MET A 279 -3.90 12.61 -17.93
CA MET A 279 -5.06 12.43 -17.05
C MET A 279 -6.29 11.94 -17.83
N GLU A 280 -6.51 12.43 -19.04
CA GLU A 280 -7.65 12.02 -19.88
C GLU A 280 -7.41 10.68 -20.58
N ILE A 281 -6.16 10.42 -20.99
CA ILE A 281 -5.77 9.19 -21.69
C ILE A 281 -5.71 7.99 -20.72
N LEU A 282 -5.04 8.16 -19.57
CA LEU A 282 -4.69 7.07 -18.66
C LEU A 282 -5.40 7.14 -17.31
N GLY A 283 -6.01 8.28 -16.95
CA GLY A 283 -6.59 8.52 -15.61
C GLY A 283 -5.57 8.94 -14.55
N PHE A 284 -4.28 9.05 -14.90
CA PHE A 284 -3.20 9.47 -14.00
C PHE A 284 -2.05 10.10 -14.79
N ASN A 285 -1.09 10.73 -14.09
CA ASN A 285 0.10 11.35 -14.68
C ASN A 285 1.34 10.47 -14.46
N PRO A 286 1.80 9.69 -15.46
CA PRO A 286 3.05 8.93 -15.36
C PRO A 286 4.28 9.85 -15.42
N PRO A 287 5.49 9.35 -15.10
CA PRO A 287 6.73 10.10 -15.22
C PRO A 287 6.94 10.68 -16.63
N LYS A 288 7.51 11.88 -16.71
CA LYS A 288 7.65 12.65 -17.96
C LYS A 288 8.29 11.86 -19.12
N HIS A 289 9.33 11.08 -18.82
CA HIS A 289 10.04 10.28 -19.82
C HIS A 289 9.16 9.18 -20.45
N ILE A 290 8.20 8.63 -19.69
CA ILE A 290 7.20 7.67 -20.20
C ILE A 290 6.26 8.38 -21.17
N VAL A 291 5.77 9.57 -20.79
CA VAL A 291 4.86 10.38 -21.63
C VAL A 291 5.53 10.74 -22.96
N GLU A 292 6.77 11.24 -22.90
CA GLU A 292 7.55 11.61 -24.08
C GLU A 292 7.78 10.39 -24.98
N ARG A 293 8.13 9.23 -24.39
CA ARG A 293 8.32 7.97 -25.13
C ARG A 293 7.03 7.50 -25.79
N HIS A 294 5.93 7.37 -25.06
CA HIS A 294 4.65 6.91 -25.58
C HIS A 294 4.11 7.82 -26.67
N SER A 295 4.22 9.14 -26.49
CA SER A 295 3.84 10.12 -27.52
C SER A 295 4.69 9.98 -28.79
N SER A 296 5.99 9.65 -28.66
CA SER A 296 6.88 9.44 -29.80
C SER A 296 6.67 8.10 -30.51
N PHE A 297 6.22 7.08 -29.78
CA PHE A 297 6.02 5.72 -30.27
C PHE A 297 4.67 5.56 -30.93
N CYS A 298 3.62 6.16 -30.39
CA CYS A 298 2.26 5.97 -30.89
C CYS A 298 2.07 6.46 -32.34
N ILE A 299 2.82 7.49 -32.75
CA ILE A 299 2.76 8.06 -34.10
C ILE A 299 3.52 7.23 -35.16
N ARG A 300 4.26 6.19 -34.75
CA ARG A 300 5.00 5.27 -35.66
C ARG A 300 4.14 4.13 -36.19
N LEU A 301 2.89 4.09 -35.78
CA LEU A 301 1.90 3.08 -36.15
C LEU A 301 0.67 3.80 -36.70
N LYS A 302 0.01 3.17 -37.66
CA LYS A 302 -1.30 3.57 -38.17
C LYS A 302 -2.39 2.81 -37.44
N GLU A 303 -3.62 3.28 -37.57
CA GLU A 303 -4.79 2.64 -36.97
C GLU A 303 -4.95 1.17 -37.39
N SER A 304 -4.69 0.86 -38.67
CA SER A 304 -4.67 -0.51 -39.18
C SER A 304 -3.64 -1.39 -38.49
N ASP A 305 -2.48 -0.83 -38.16
CA ASP A 305 -1.38 -1.57 -37.56
C ASP A 305 -1.75 -1.96 -36.12
N TYR A 306 -2.42 -1.08 -35.37
CA TYR A 306 -2.93 -1.41 -34.04
C TYR A 306 -3.93 -2.57 -34.06
N ALA A 307 -4.87 -2.55 -35.00
CA ALA A 307 -5.84 -3.65 -35.15
C ALA A 307 -5.12 -4.97 -35.42
N GLU A 308 -4.18 -4.99 -36.37
CA GLU A 308 -3.40 -6.19 -36.71
C GLU A 308 -2.54 -6.67 -35.54
N ILE A 309 -1.94 -5.77 -34.77
CA ILE A 309 -1.18 -6.10 -33.56
C ILE A 309 -2.07 -6.79 -32.52
N PHE A 310 -3.27 -6.26 -32.26
CA PHE A 310 -4.18 -6.90 -31.29
C PHE A 310 -4.65 -8.27 -31.76
N ASP A 311 -4.90 -8.45 -33.07
CA ASP A 311 -5.25 -9.75 -33.64
C ASP A 311 -4.09 -10.76 -33.48
N LEU A 312 -2.85 -10.33 -33.75
CA LEU A 312 -1.66 -11.16 -33.55
C LEU A 312 -1.47 -11.59 -32.10
N LEU A 313 -1.67 -10.67 -31.15
CA LEU A 313 -1.57 -10.97 -29.71
C LEU A 313 -2.70 -11.90 -29.24
N ASN A 314 -3.93 -11.69 -29.72
CA ASN A 314 -5.05 -12.57 -29.42
C ASN A 314 -4.84 -13.98 -29.98
N GLN A 315 -4.35 -14.10 -31.21
CA GLN A 315 -4.03 -15.40 -31.80
C GLN A 315 -2.94 -16.12 -31.02
N TRP A 316 -1.89 -15.40 -30.62
CA TRP A 316 -0.84 -15.94 -29.75
C TRP A 316 -1.43 -16.43 -28.42
N HIS A 317 -2.32 -15.66 -27.79
CA HIS A 317 -3.00 -16.06 -26.56
C HIS A 317 -3.83 -17.35 -26.71
N VAL A 318 -4.61 -17.44 -27.79
CA VAL A 318 -5.43 -18.62 -28.10
C VAL A 318 -4.56 -19.86 -28.30
N ASP A 319 -3.44 -19.73 -29.00
CA ASP A 319 -2.53 -20.84 -29.25
C ASP A 319 -1.86 -21.32 -27.94
N CYS A 320 -1.47 -20.40 -27.05
CA CYS A 320 -0.97 -20.74 -25.70
C CYS A 320 -2.00 -21.52 -24.88
N ILE A 321 -3.25 -21.07 -24.81
CA ILE A 321 -4.31 -21.73 -24.02
C ILE A 321 -4.70 -23.08 -24.62
N SER A 322 -4.63 -23.21 -25.95
CA SER A 322 -4.98 -24.44 -26.68
C SER A 322 -3.87 -25.49 -26.65
N GLY A 323 -2.75 -25.24 -25.97
CA GLY A 323 -1.62 -26.17 -25.88
C GLY A 323 -0.84 -26.35 -27.20
N LYS A 324 -1.04 -25.47 -28.19
CA LYS A 324 -0.21 -25.44 -29.39
C LYS A 324 1.12 -24.78 -29.05
N SER A 325 2.21 -25.21 -29.67
CA SER A 325 3.51 -24.55 -29.50
C SER A 325 3.42 -23.13 -30.09
N PRO A 326 3.43 -22.09 -29.25
CA PRO A 326 3.36 -20.72 -29.75
C PRO A 326 4.72 -20.35 -30.35
N HIS A 327 4.70 -19.44 -31.32
CA HIS A 327 5.92 -18.90 -31.94
C HIS A 327 6.09 -17.43 -31.53
N PRO A 328 6.42 -17.16 -30.26
CA PRO A 328 6.46 -15.82 -29.67
C PRO A 328 7.36 -14.88 -30.47
N LEU A 329 8.58 -15.32 -30.80
CA LEU A 329 9.53 -14.53 -31.56
C LEU A 329 9.01 -14.17 -32.96
N THR A 330 8.31 -15.09 -33.63
CA THR A 330 7.72 -14.84 -34.95
C THR A 330 6.63 -13.78 -34.88
N THR A 331 5.75 -13.86 -33.87
CA THR A 331 4.71 -12.86 -33.64
C THR A 331 5.32 -11.48 -33.37
N LEU A 332 6.34 -11.41 -32.51
CA LEU A 332 7.02 -10.17 -32.17
C LEU A 332 7.76 -9.55 -33.36
N ILE A 333 8.36 -10.37 -34.24
CA ILE A 333 8.99 -9.90 -35.48
C ILE A 333 7.96 -9.31 -36.44
N LYS A 334 6.77 -9.93 -36.56
CA LYS A 334 5.68 -9.38 -37.38
C LYS A 334 5.23 -8.02 -36.87
N ILE A 335 5.02 -7.90 -35.54
CA ILE A 335 4.68 -6.63 -34.90
C ILE A 335 5.77 -5.58 -35.15
N GLN A 336 7.04 -5.94 -34.97
CA GLN A 336 8.18 -5.03 -35.19
C GLN A 336 8.26 -4.53 -36.64
N ALA A 337 7.86 -5.34 -37.63
CA ALA A 337 7.85 -4.96 -39.03
C ALA A 337 6.82 -3.87 -39.37
N MET A 338 5.76 -3.72 -38.55
CA MET A 338 4.71 -2.72 -38.73
C MET A 338 5.11 -1.33 -38.27
N VAL A 339 6.06 -1.25 -37.34
CA VAL A 339 6.57 0.04 -36.84
C VAL A 339 7.27 0.76 -38.00
N SER A 340 6.96 2.03 -38.25
CA SER A 340 7.61 2.83 -39.31
C SER A 340 9.01 3.29 -38.90
#